data_AF-A0A6N2EMR3-F1
#
_entry.id   AF-A0A6N2EMR3-F1
#
_cell.length_a   1.000
_cell.length_b   1.000
_cell.length_c   1.000
_cell.angle_alpha   90.00
_cell.angle_beta   90.00
_cell.angle_gamma   90.00
#
_symmetry.space_group_name_H-M   'P 1'
#
loop_
_entity.id
_entity.type
_entity.pdbx_description
1 polymer ?
#
loop_
_entity_poly.entity_id
_entity_poly.type
_entity_poly.pdbx_seq_one_letter_code
_entity_poly.pdbx_strand_id
1 'polypeptide(L)' 'MAVQQSPLQSHLQLDQGLNQQALGLTAESHQGDAAFDPVEAYFECITTCSLDDGECITVCTELLREQV' A
#
# COMPACT_ATOMS: atom_id res chain seq x y z
N MET A 1 -56.48 -19.85 5.88
CA MET A 1 -56.26 -18.39 6.03
C MET A 1 -54.83 -18.19 6.55
N ALA A 2 -53.83 -17.70 5.82
CA ALA A 2 -53.68 -17.33 4.42
C ALA A 2 -52.21 -17.60 4.04
N VAL A 3 -51.98 -18.22 2.89
CA VAL A 3 -50.66 -18.36 2.26
C VAL A 3 -50.36 -17.04 1.54
N GLN A 4 -49.26 -16.38 1.90
CA GLN A 4 -48.72 -15.19 1.23
C GLN A 4 -47.20 -15.46 1.15
N GLN A 5 -46.60 -16.13 0.15
CA GLN A 5 -46.55 -15.85 -1.29
C GLN A 5 -46.26 -14.39 -1.64
N SER A 6 -44.98 -14.00 -1.60
CA SER A 6 -44.25 -13.35 -2.72
C SER A 6 -42.80 -12.98 -2.34
N PRO A 7 -41.76 -13.63 -2.89
CA PRO A 7 -40.40 -13.11 -2.92
C PRO A 7 -40.27 -12.11 -4.07
N LEU A 8 -40.63 -10.86 -3.83
CA LEU A 8 -40.51 -9.79 -4.83
C LEU A 8 -39.11 -9.19 -4.75
N GLN A 9 -38.14 -9.82 -5.44
CA GLN A 9 -36.97 -9.17 -6.07
C GLN A 9 -36.17 -10.20 -6.88
N SER A 10 -36.80 -10.74 -7.92
CA SER A 10 -36.04 -11.11 -9.13
C SER A 10 -35.53 -9.83 -9.77
N HIS A 11 -34.27 -9.85 -10.23
CA HIS A 11 -33.59 -8.81 -11.00
C HIS A 11 -33.07 -7.59 -10.23
N LEU A 12 -31.94 -7.78 -9.53
CA LEU A 12 -30.81 -6.90 -9.82
C LEU A 12 -29.60 -7.78 -10.19
N GLN A 13 -29.54 -8.07 -11.48
CA GLN A 13 -28.35 -8.51 -12.18
C GLN A 13 -27.22 -7.49 -11.90
N LEU A 14 -26.33 -7.80 -10.96
CA LEU A 14 -24.98 -7.22 -10.92
C LEU A 14 -23.99 -8.29 -11.38
N ASP A 15 -24.19 -8.74 -12.62
CA ASP A 15 -23.06 -9.12 -13.46
C ASP A 15 -22.34 -7.83 -13.83
N GLN A 16 -21.50 -7.36 -12.92
CA GLN A 16 -20.38 -6.50 -13.26
C GLN A 16 -19.20 -7.15 -12.57
N GLY A 17 -18.40 -7.85 -13.37
CA GLY A 17 -17.14 -8.44 -12.94
C GLY A 17 -16.38 -7.41 -12.12
N LEU A 18 -16.22 -7.70 -10.83
CA LEU A 18 -15.34 -6.95 -9.96
C LEU A 18 -13.95 -7.11 -10.58
N ASN A 19 -13.56 -6.10 -11.34
CA ASN A 19 -12.22 -5.97 -11.85
C ASN A 19 -11.28 -6.11 -10.66
N GLN A 20 -10.41 -7.10 -10.72
CA GLN A 20 -9.47 -7.50 -9.67
C GLN A 20 -8.37 -6.46 -9.46
N GLN A 21 -8.65 -5.18 -9.72
CA GLN A 21 -7.88 -4.03 -9.28
C GLN A 21 -8.13 -3.81 -7.77
N ALA A 22 -7.85 -4.87 -7.01
CA ALA A 22 -7.45 -4.73 -5.63
C ALA A 22 -6.22 -3.82 -5.60
N LEU A 23 -6.38 -2.62 -5.02
CA LEU A 23 -5.32 -1.87 -4.34
C LEU A 23 -3.92 -1.99 -4.97
N GLY A 24 -3.81 -1.53 -6.21
CA GLY A 24 -2.52 -1.27 -6.85
C GLY A 24 -1.87 -0.01 -6.30
N LEU A 25 -1.58 0.00 -4.99
CA LEU A 25 -0.36 0.66 -4.50
C LEU A 25 0.78 -0.17 -5.11
N THR A 26 1.05 0.08 -6.40
CA THR A 26 2.27 -0.37 -7.03
C THR A 26 3.36 0.47 -6.38
N ALA A 27 3.79 0.05 -5.19
CA ALA A 27 5.23 -0.03 -4.97
C ALA A 27 5.72 -0.81 -6.19
N GLU A 28 6.29 -0.11 -7.16
CA GLU A 28 7.08 -0.72 -8.21
C GLU A 28 8.19 -1.47 -7.50
N SER A 29 7.90 -2.71 -7.10
CA SER A 29 8.85 -3.64 -6.57
C SER A 29 9.76 -3.97 -7.75
N HIS A 30 10.86 -3.23 -7.83
CA HIS A 30 11.95 -3.51 -8.74
C HIS A 30 12.33 -4.97 -8.54
N GLN A 31 12.09 -5.76 -9.58
CA GLN A 31 12.21 -7.22 -9.52
C GLN A 31 13.64 -7.65 -9.23
N GLY A 32 13.81 -8.41 -8.14
CA GLY A 32 14.78 -9.49 -8.10
C GLY A 32 16.23 -9.13 -7.80
N ASP A 33 16.50 -8.78 -6.55
CA ASP A 33 17.70 -9.14 -5.78
C ASP A 33 17.30 -8.93 -4.29
N ALA A 34 18.07 -9.33 -3.29
CA ALA A 34 17.89 -8.80 -1.94
C ALA A 34 18.40 -7.33 -1.91
N ALA A 35 17.86 -6.53 -2.82
CA ALA A 35 18.20 -5.14 -3.06
C ALA A 35 17.69 -4.37 -1.86
N PHE A 36 18.64 -3.93 -1.03
CA PHE A 36 18.44 -2.99 0.04
C PHE A 36 17.48 -1.89 -0.42
N ASP A 37 16.29 -1.82 0.21
CA ASP A 37 15.31 -0.79 -0.11
C ASP A 37 15.68 0.48 0.67
N PRO A 38 16.16 1.52 -0.04
CA PRO A 38 16.68 2.73 0.61
C PRO A 38 15.58 3.49 1.35
N VAL A 39 14.31 3.32 0.96
CA VAL A 39 13.15 3.92 1.63
C VAL A 39 12.89 3.19 2.95
N GLU A 40 12.93 1.87 2.98
CA GLU A 40 12.83 1.06 4.19
C GLU A 40 13.94 1.40 5.19
N ALA A 41 15.18 1.52 4.72
CA ALA A 41 16.32 1.89 5.57
C ALA A 41 16.21 3.32 6.15
N TYR A 42 15.68 4.27 5.37
CA TYR A 42 15.36 5.61 5.88
C TYR A 42 14.32 5.56 7.00
N PHE A 43 13.26 4.76 6.83
CA PHE A 43 12.23 4.62 7.85
C PHE A 43 12.75 3.94 9.12
N GLU A 44 13.64 2.95 9.01
CA GLU A 44 14.30 2.38 10.18
C GLU A 44 15.18 3.44 10.87
N CYS A 45 16.02 4.16 10.12
CA CYS A 45 16.90 5.21 10.63
C CYS A 45 16.13 6.28 11.40
N ILE A 46 15.08 6.85 10.80
CA ILE A 46 14.34 7.97 11.39
C ILE A 46 13.59 7.57 12.67
N THR A 47 13.20 6.30 12.82
CA THR A 47 12.52 5.82 14.04
C THR A 47 13.43 5.77 15.25
N THR A 48 14.73 5.65 15.03
CA THR A 48 15.76 5.69 16.09
C THR A 48 16.39 7.07 16.27
N CYS A 49 16.10 7.97 15.33
CA CYS A 49 16.65 9.31 15.26
C CYS A 49 15.77 10.32 16.03
N SER A 50 16.40 11.26 16.72
CA SER A 50 15.67 12.44 17.22
C SER A 50 15.46 13.41 16.06
N LEU A 51 14.21 13.77 15.77
CA LEU A 51 13.89 14.71 14.67
C LEU A 51 14.39 16.15 14.92
N ASP A 52 14.84 16.45 16.13
CA ASP A 52 15.48 17.73 16.48
C ASP A 52 16.99 17.72 16.16
N ASP A 53 17.58 16.53 16.02
CA ASP A 53 19.00 16.35 15.76
C ASP A 53 19.25 16.33 14.24
N GLY A 54 19.52 17.51 13.69
CA GLY A 54 19.67 17.71 12.25
C GLY A 54 20.82 16.93 11.62
N GLU A 55 21.84 16.57 12.39
CA GLU A 55 22.94 15.71 11.93
C GLU A 55 22.45 14.28 11.71
N CYS A 56 21.68 13.75 12.67
CA CYS A 56 21.05 12.44 12.55
C CYS A 56 20.07 12.36 11.36
N ILE A 57 19.26 13.40 11.12
CA ILE A 57 18.39 13.46 9.93
C ILE A 57 19.20 13.47 8.63
N THR A 58 20.31 14.21 8.59
CA THR A 58 21.17 14.32 7.40
C THR A 58 21.66 12.92 7.00
N VAL A 59 22.19 12.15 7.95
CA VAL A 59 22.62 10.75 7.73
C VAL A 59 21.47 9.89 7.22
N CYS A 60 20.27 9.99 7.81
CA CYS A 60 19.12 9.22 7.34
C CYS A 60 18.75 9.59 5.89
N THR A 61 18.75 10.88 5.53
CA THR A 61 18.42 11.30 4.17
C THR A 61 19.46 10.91 3.13
N GLU A 62 20.72 10.69 3.52
CA GLU A 62 21.76 10.21 2.60
C GLU A 62 21.48 8.80 2.09
N LEU A 63 20.80 7.95 2.88
CA LEU A 63 20.36 6.61 2.48
C LEU A 63 19.40 6.64 1.27
N LEU A 64 18.69 7.76 1.04
CA LEU A 64 17.76 7.92 -0.08
C LEU A 64 18.41 8.44 -1.37
N ARG A 65 19.68 8.88 -1.33
CA ARG A 65 20.28 9.66 -2.43
C ARG A 65 20.70 8.83 -3.64
N GLU A 66 20.71 7.50 -3.56
CA GLU A 66 21.19 6.61 -4.63
C GLU A 66 20.17 6.39 -5.79
N GLN A 67 19.11 7.19 -5.89
CA GLN A 67 18.06 7.10 -6.94
C GLN A 67 18.04 8.26 -7.95
N VAL A 68 19.09 9.10 -8.05
CA VAL A 68 19.18 10.19 -9.05
C VAL A 68 20.25 9.97 -10.11
#